data_AF-A0A3L7YFU4-F1
#
_entry.id   AF-A0A3L7YFU4-F1
#
_cell.length_a   1.000
_cell.length_b   1.000
_cell.length_c   1.000
_cell.angle_alpha   90.00
_cell.angle_beta   90.00
_cell.angle_gamma   90.00
#
_symmetry.space_group_name_H-M   'P 1'
#
loop_
_entity.id
_entity.type
_entity.pdbx_description
1 polymer ?
#
loop_
_entity_poly.entity_id
_entity_poly.type
_entity_poly.pdbx_seq_one_letter_code
_entity_poly.pdbx_strand_id
1 'polypeptide(L)'
;TRGLPILSFAVLWLGALAWLWQAAQRTVPADLTLLQLPLLEILRSALLGSLGGTLATIYGVWVYTARRRDFDRHPLFRYLTKPGVGGIFGCIAPLLYLAVLQVFPEVPGWNSPVVLATNSAAFLLGLLQDRIFQLIGKILSR
;
A
#
# COMPACT_ATOMS: atom_id res chain seq x y z
N THR A 1 -0.13 -1.74 27.53
CA THR A 1 -0.12 -3.10 26.93
C THR A 1 -1.12 -3.30 25.80
N ARG A 2 -2.25 -2.56 25.72
CA ARG A 2 -3.35 -2.84 24.78
C ARG A 2 -3.07 -2.69 23.28
N GLY A 3 -2.15 -1.81 22.87
CA GLY A 3 -1.72 -1.69 21.46
C GLY A 3 -0.67 -2.70 21.01
N LEU A 4 -0.11 -3.47 21.96
CA LEU A 4 1.00 -4.39 21.69
C LEU A 4 0.61 -5.55 20.75
N PRO A 5 -0.59 -6.17 20.87
CA PRO A 5 -1.02 -7.18 19.90
C PRO A 5 -1.13 -6.64 18.46
N ILE A 6 -1.58 -5.39 18.29
CA ILE A 6 -1.68 -4.76 16.97
C ILE A 6 -0.30 -4.44 16.40
N LEU A 7 0.64 -3.99 17.25
CA LEU A 7 2.02 -3.78 16.83
C LEU A 7 2.70 -5.10 16.44
N SER A 8 2.50 -6.17 17.22
CA SER A 8 3.01 -7.50 16.86
C SER A 8 2.45 -7.97 15.52
N PHE A 9 1.15 -7.78 15.27
CA PHE A 9 0.54 -8.05 13.97
C PHE A 9 1.19 -7.22 12.86
N ALA A 10 1.39 -5.92 13.06
CA ALA A 10 2.01 -5.06 12.05
C ALA A 10 3.45 -5.49 11.74
N VAL A 11 4.23 -5.90 12.75
CA VAL A 11 5.59 -6.43 12.55
C VAL A 11 5.57 -7.75 11.79
N LEU A 12 4.68 -8.68 12.14
CA LEU A 12 4.51 -9.93 11.40
C LEU A 12 4.10 -9.67 9.94
N TRP A 13 3.22 -8.68 9.71
CA TRP A 13 2.82 -8.27 8.38
C TRP A 13 3.98 -7.67 7.58
N LEU A 14 4.83 -6.84 8.19
CA LEU A 14 6.06 -6.35 7.55
C LEU A 14 6.99 -7.50 7.16
N GLY A 15 7.13 -8.51 8.01
CA GLY A 15 7.90 -9.73 7.70
C GLY A 15 7.32 -10.48 6.49
N ALA A 16 5.99 -10.65 6.47
CA ALA A 16 5.29 -11.27 5.33
C ALA A 16 5.46 -10.46 4.04
N LEU A 17 5.36 -9.13 4.10
CA LEU A 17 5.58 -8.25 2.95
C LEU A 17 7.01 -8.32 2.44
N ALA A 18 8.01 -8.31 3.32
CA ALA A 18 9.41 -8.46 2.94
C ALA A 18 9.67 -9.80 2.26
N TRP A 19 9.07 -10.88 2.78
CA TRP A 19 9.16 -12.20 2.17
C TRP A 19 8.47 -12.26 0.80
N LEU A 20 7.24 -11.74 0.68
CA LEU A 20 6.51 -11.67 -0.59
C LEU A 20 7.23 -10.83 -1.63
N TRP A 21 7.84 -9.71 -1.22
CA TRP A 21 8.64 -8.87 -2.10
C TRP A 21 9.84 -9.64 -2.66
N GLN A 22 10.59 -10.34 -1.80
CA GLN A 22 11.71 -11.17 -2.26
C GLN A 22 11.27 -12.33 -3.16
N ALA A 23 10.14 -12.98 -2.82
CA ALA A 23 9.57 -14.05 -3.64
C ALA A 23 9.21 -13.52 -5.04
N ALA A 24 8.52 -12.37 -5.11
CA ALA A 24 8.16 -11.73 -6.36
C ALA A 24 9.39 -11.44 -7.24
N GLN A 25 10.47 -10.90 -6.65
CA GLN A 25 11.73 -10.62 -7.35
C GLN A 25 12.41 -11.88 -7.91
N ARG A 26 12.35 -13.01 -7.20
CA ARG A 26 12.93 -14.29 -7.65
C ARG A 26 12.13 -14.97 -8.76
N THR A 27 10.83 -14.71 -8.81
CA THR A 27 9.93 -15.32 -9.79
C THR A 27 9.86 -14.55 -11.11
N VAL A 28 10.47 -13.36 -11.21
CA VAL A 28 10.49 -12.58 -12.44
C VAL A 28 11.41 -13.26 -13.46
N PRO A 29 10.90 -13.72 -14.61
CA PRO A 29 11.75 -14.28 -15.67
C PRO A 29 12.71 -13.21 -16.19
N ALA A 30 13.92 -13.61 -16.60
CA ALA A 30 14.85 -12.70 -17.26
C ALA A 30 14.26 -12.12 -18.57
N ASP A 31 13.42 -12.91 -19.24
CA ASP A 31 12.70 -12.52 -20.46
C ASP A 31 11.25 -12.13 -20.12
N LEU A 32 11.07 -10.93 -19.58
CA LEU A 32 9.74 -10.35 -19.34
C LEU A 32 9.05 -10.04 -20.67
N THR A 33 7.96 -10.74 -20.95
CA THR A 33 7.08 -10.38 -22.08
C THR A 33 6.25 -9.14 -21.73
N LEU A 34 5.91 -8.32 -22.74
CA LEU A 34 5.04 -7.13 -22.59
C LEU A 34 3.69 -7.43 -21.91
N LEU A 35 3.22 -8.68 -21.99
CA LEU A 35 1.98 -9.13 -21.36
C LEU A 35 2.09 -9.34 -19.84
N GLN A 36 3.29 -9.61 -19.31
CA GLN A 36 3.51 -9.94 -17.90
C GLN A 36 3.88 -8.71 -17.05
N LEU A 37 4.40 -7.65 -17.69
CA LEU A 37 4.75 -6.37 -17.07
C LEU A 37 3.59 -5.74 -16.26
N PRO A 38 2.35 -5.64 -16.79
CA PRO A 38 1.23 -5.05 -16.05
C PRO A 38 0.90 -5.77 -14.75
N LEU A 39 0.91 -7.11 -14.78
CA LEU A 39 0.59 -7.93 -13.61
C LEU A 39 1.65 -7.76 -12.51
N LEU A 40 2.92 -7.73 -12.91
CA LEU A 40 4.03 -7.50 -12.00
C LEU A 40 3.95 -6.11 -11.34
N GLU A 41 3.60 -5.09 -12.12
CA GLU A 41 3.43 -3.72 -11.63
C GLU A 41 2.26 -3.58 -10.67
N ILE A 42 1.15 -4.30 -10.93
CA ILE A 42 0.02 -4.39 -10.01
C ILE A 42 0.43 -5.05 -8.70
N LEU A 43 1.11 -6.21 -8.76
CA LEU A 43 1.58 -6.90 -7.56
C LEU A 43 2.54 -6.03 -6.75
N ARG A 44 3.50 -5.40 -7.42
CA ARG A 44 4.49 -4.50 -6.80
C ARG A 44 3.81 -3.32 -6.10
N SER A 45 2.86 -2.69 -6.78
CA SER A 45 2.11 -1.56 -6.22
C SER A 45 1.18 -1.99 -5.08
N ALA A 46 0.60 -3.19 -5.14
CA ALA A 46 -0.19 -3.76 -4.05
C ALA A 46 0.68 -3.99 -2.79
N LEU A 47 1.89 -4.53 -2.96
CA LEU A 47 2.83 -4.72 -1.86
C LEU A 47 3.26 -3.39 -1.23
N LEU A 48 3.55 -2.37 -2.05
CA LEU A 48 3.90 -1.03 -1.57
C LEU A 48 2.73 -0.32 -0.90
N GLY A 49 1.52 -0.44 -1.45
CA GLY A 49 0.31 0.07 -0.81
C GLY A 49 0.04 -0.62 0.53
N SER A 50 0.26 -1.94 0.60
CA SER A 50 0.13 -2.69 1.84
C SER A 50 1.16 -2.28 2.89
N LEU A 51 2.40 -1.97 2.46
CA LEU A 51 3.42 -1.38 3.32
C LEU A 51 2.96 -0.01 3.86
N GLY A 52 2.45 0.87 3.01
CA GLY A 52 1.86 2.15 3.43
C GLY A 52 0.72 1.97 4.43
N GLY A 53 -0.17 1.01 4.19
CA GLY A 53 -1.25 0.67 5.11
C GLY A 53 -0.77 0.13 6.45
N THR A 54 0.31 -0.64 6.45
CA THR A 54 0.96 -1.16 7.67
C THR A 54 1.56 -0.03 8.49
N LEU A 55 2.21 0.95 7.85
CA LEU A 55 2.69 2.15 8.53
C LEU A 55 1.55 3.00 9.08
N ALA A 56 0.41 3.09 8.37
CA ALA A 56 -0.79 3.74 8.89
C ALA A 56 -1.37 3.04 10.12
N THR A 57 -1.21 1.71 10.23
CA THR A 57 -1.53 0.95 11.44
C THR A 57 -0.59 1.32 12.58
N ILE A 58 0.73 1.25 12.37
CA ILE A 58 1.74 1.58 13.40
C ILE A 58 1.56 3.02 13.89
N TYR A 59 1.42 3.97 12.97
CA TYR A 59 1.17 5.37 13.28
C TYR A 59 -0.15 5.55 14.05
N GLY A 60 -1.21 4.85 13.62
CA GLY A 60 -2.48 4.85 14.34
C GLY A 60 -2.33 4.38 15.78
N VAL A 61 -1.70 3.22 15.99
CA VAL A 61 -1.47 2.69 17.35
C VAL A 61 -0.70 3.72 18.17
N TRP A 62 0.41 4.26 17.66
CA TRP A 62 1.20 5.27 18.37
C TRP A 62 0.36 6.51 18.75
N VAL A 63 -0.42 7.07 17.82
CA VAL A 63 -1.28 8.23 18.11
C VAL A 63 -2.29 7.92 19.20
N TYR A 64 -2.99 6.80 19.11
CA TYR A 64 -4.11 6.49 20.01
C TYR A 64 -3.66 5.88 21.35
N THR A 65 -2.46 5.30 21.44
CA THR A 65 -1.91 4.83 22.72
C THR A 65 -1.07 5.88 23.43
N ALA A 66 -0.18 6.60 22.73
CA ALA A 66 0.78 7.51 23.35
C ALA A 66 0.26 8.96 23.41
N ARG A 67 -0.32 9.46 22.31
CA ARG A 67 -0.68 10.88 22.19
C ARG A 67 -2.08 11.20 22.70
N ARG A 68 -3.10 10.44 22.29
CA ARG A 68 -4.52 10.70 22.61
C ARG A 68 -5.07 9.84 23.75
N ARG A 69 -4.44 8.69 24.03
CA ARG A 69 -4.80 7.76 25.13
C ARG A 69 -6.26 7.28 25.10
N ASP A 70 -6.85 7.20 23.91
CA ASP A 70 -8.26 6.89 23.63
C ASP A 70 -8.42 5.65 22.75
N PHE A 71 -7.43 4.76 22.79
CA PHE A 71 -7.34 3.53 22.00
C PHE A 71 -8.63 2.68 22.00
N ASP A 72 -9.34 2.61 23.13
CA ASP A 72 -10.56 1.79 23.27
C ASP A 72 -11.76 2.32 22.46
N ARG A 73 -11.73 3.58 22.00
CA ARG A 73 -12.82 4.17 21.21
C ARG A 73 -12.82 3.73 19.75
N HIS A 74 -11.74 3.11 19.29
CA HIS A 74 -11.60 2.69 17.91
C HIS A 74 -11.69 1.16 17.77
N PRO A 75 -12.53 0.65 16.86
CA PRO A 75 -12.68 -0.79 16.69
C PRO A 75 -11.35 -1.41 16.22
N LEU A 76 -10.89 -2.44 16.94
CA LEU A 76 -9.62 -3.15 16.69
C LEU A 76 -9.51 -3.61 15.22
N PHE A 77 -10.62 -4.05 14.64
CA PHE A 77 -10.72 -4.47 13.25
C PHE A 77 -10.19 -3.43 12.27
N ARG A 78 -10.38 -2.13 12.54
CA ARG A 78 -9.89 -1.06 11.67
C ARG A 78 -8.37 -1.03 11.56
N TYR A 79 -7.65 -1.43 12.60
CA TYR A 79 -6.18 -1.49 12.55
C TYR A 79 -5.67 -2.74 11.81
N LEU A 80 -6.42 -3.84 11.91
CA LEU A 80 -6.08 -5.12 11.31
C LEU A 80 -6.30 -5.14 9.79
N THR A 81 -7.30 -4.40 9.31
CA THR A 81 -7.63 -4.35 7.87
C THR A 81 -6.79 -3.35 7.08
N LYS A 82 -6.24 -2.32 7.73
CA LYS A 82 -5.42 -1.27 7.09
C LYS A 82 -4.31 -1.78 6.16
N PRO A 83 -3.53 -2.82 6.49
CA PRO A 83 -2.54 -3.35 5.56
C PRO A 83 -3.16 -3.95 4.29
N GLY A 84 -4.28 -4.67 4.41
CA GLY A 84 -4.99 -5.23 3.25
C GLY A 84 -5.63 -4.14 2.40
N VAL A 85 -6.34 -3.21 3.03
CA VAL A 85 -6.97 -2.07 2.35
C VAL A 85 -5.92 -1.18 1.69
N GLY A 86 -4.78 -0.96 2.33
CA GLY A 86 -3.65 -0.25 1.73
C GLY A 86 -3.15 -0.93 0.45
N GLY A 87 -3.13 -2.26 0.41
CA GLY A 87 -2.79 -3.01 -0.80
C GLY A 87 -3.80 -2.81 -1.93
N ILE A 88 -5.10 -2.82 -1.61
CA ILE A 88 -6.17 -2.51 -2.59
C ILE A 88 -5.99 -1.10 -3.17
N PHE A 89 -5.70 -0.11 -2.33
CA PHE A 89 -5.40 1.26 -2.79
C PHE A 89 -4.11 1.32 -3.62
N GLY A 90 -3.11 0.50 -3.28
CA GLY A 90 -1.89 0.34 -4.06
C GLY A 90 -2.16 -0.11 -5.49
N CYS A 91 -3.14 -0.99 -5.73
CA CYS A 91 -3.55 -1.46 -7.06
C CYS A 91 -4.12 -0.36 -7.97
N ILE A 92 -4.46 0.82 -7.43
CA ILE A 92 -4.94 1.96 -8.23
C ILE A 92 -3.78 2.67 -8.93
N ALA A 93 -2.59 2.72 -8.32
CA ALA A 93 -1.43 3.39 -8.92
C ALA A 93 -0.98 2.82 -10.28
N PRO A 94 -0.98 1.49 -10.52
CA PRO A 94 -0.73 0.90 -11.84
C PRO A 94 -1.71 1.37 -12.93
N LEU A 95 -2.94 1.78 -12.59
CA LEU A 95 -3.85 2.34 -13.60
C LEU A 95 -3.31 3.65 -14.18
N LEU A 96 -2.59 4.44 -13.36
CA LEU A 96 -1.87 5.62 -13.84
C LEU A 96 -0.70 5.22 -14.74
N TYR A 97 0.00 4.12 -14.42
CA TYR A 97 1.10 3.61 -15.23
C TYR A 97 0.61 3.09 -16.60
N LEU A 98 -0.50 2.38 -16.64
CA LEU A 98 -1.13 1.93 -17.89
C LEU A 98 -1.60 3.10 -18.76
N ALA A 99 -2.15 4.16 -18.15
CA ALA A 99 -2.49 5.38 -18.86
C ALA A 99 -1.25 6.08 -19.47
N VAL A 100 -0.11 6.05 -18.76
CA VAL A 100 1.16 6.61 -19.26
C VAL A 100 1.72 5.78 -20.42
N LEU A 101 1.65 4.45 -20.37
CA LEU A 101 2.10 3.56 -21.46
C LEU A 101 1.30 3.75 -22.76
N GLN A 102 0.02 4.16 -22.66
CA GLN A 102 -0.77 4.52 -23.84
C GLN A 102 -0.28 5.80 -24.54
N VAL A 103 0.38 6.70 -23.79
CA VAL A 103 0.90 7.98 -24.29
C VAL A 103 2.38 7.87 -24.67
N PHE A 104 3.15 7.05 -23.95
CA PHE A 104 4.56 6.80 -24.17
C PHE A 104 4.80 5.29 -24.31
N PRO A 105 4.88 4.76 -25.55
CA PRO A 105 4.94 3.32 -25.80
C PRO A 105 6.28 2.67 -25.43
N GLU A 106 7.32 3.48 -25.16
CA GLU A 106 8.60 2.97 -24.65
C GLU A 106 8.43 2.51 -23.21
N VAL A 107 8.79 1.25 -22.93
CA VAL A 107 8.72 0.67 -21.58
C VAL A 107 9.66 1.46 -20.66
N PRO A 108 9.15 2.18 -19.65
CA PRO A 108 10.00 2.93 -18.74
C PRO A 108 10.88 1.96 -17.96
N GLY A 109 12.20 2.21 -17.96
CA GLY A 109 13.13 1.44 -17.14
C GLY A 109 12.80 1.51 -15.65
N TRP A 110 13.35 0.58 -14.87
CA TRP A 110 13.06 0.45 -13.42
C TRP A 110 13.39 1.71 -12.61
N ASN A 111 14.37 2.49 -13.07
CA ASN A 111 14.79 3.75 -12.46
C ASN A 111 14.13 4.98 -13.09
N SER A 112 13.12 4.78 -13.95
CA SER A 112 12.44 5.90 -14.59
C SER A 112 11.66 6.73 -13.55
N PRO A 113 11.59 8.05 -13.74
CA PRO A 113 10.80 8.93 -12.88
C PRO A 113 9.33 8.50 -12.77
N VAL A 114 8.77 7.94 -13.85
CA VAL A 114 7.39 7.44 -13.90
C VAL A 114 7.19 6.28 -12.94
N VAL A 115 8.05 5.26 -13.00
CA VAL A 115 7.98 4.07 -12.13
C VAL A 115 8.14 4.48 -10.65
N LEU A 116 9.05 5.42 -10.36
CA LEU A 116 9.22 5.97 -9.02
C LEU A 116 7.98 6.74 -8.53
N ALA A 117 7.36 7.53 -9.41
CA ALA A 117 6.13 8.25 -9.11
C ALA A 117 4.97 7.30 -8.83
N THR A 118 4.82 6.23 -9.63
CA THR A 118 3.80 5.19 -9.43
C THR A 118 4.01 4.47 -8.10
N ASN A 119 5.25 4.06 -7.78
CA ASN A 119 5.56 3.42 -6.51
C ASN A 119 5.28 4.32 -5.31
N SER A 120 5.68 5.58 -5.40
CA SER A 120 5.42 6.58 -4.37
C SER A 120 3.94 6.82 -4.20
N ALA A 121 3.18 6.90 -5.29
CA ALA A 121 1.72 7.02 -5.27
C ALA A 121 1.07 5.80 -4.61
N ALA A 122 1.46 4.57 -4.97
CA ALA A 122 0.94 3.35 -4.37
C ALA A 122 1.13 3.33 -2.84
N PHE A 123 2.35 3.65 -2.40
CA PHE A 123 2.69 3.76 -0.98
C PHE A 123 1.87 4.85 -0.28
N LEU A 124 1.78 6.05 -0.85
CA LEU A 124 1.05 7.18 -0.28
C LEU A 124 -0.45 6.92 -0.20
N LEU A 125 -1.04 6.30 -1.23
CA LEU A 125 -2.46 5.90 -1.22
C LEU A 125 -2.75 4.92 -0.09
N GLY A 126 -1.86 3.94 0.13
CA GLY A 126 -1.97 3.02 1.26
C GLY A 126 -1.82 3.71 2.62
N LEU A 127 -0.87 4.65 2.74
CA LEU A 127 -0.63 5.40 3.98
C LEU A 127 -1.79 6.36 4.31
N LEU A 128 -2.35 7.01 3.30
CA LEU A 128 -3.37 8.05 3.43
C LEU A 128 -4.80 7.53 3.30
N GLN A 129 -5.00 6.22 3.21
CA GLN A 129 -6.31 5.57 3.04
C GLN A 129 -7.40 6.10 3.98
N ASP A 130 -7.09 6.33 5.26
CA ASP A 130 -8.06 6.85 6.24
C ASP A 130 -8.56 8.26 5.86
N ARG A 131 -7.69 9.11 5.32
CA ARG A 131 -8.05 10.46 4.87
C ARG A 131 -8.88 10.40 3.60
N ILE A 132 -8.53 9.48 2.68
CA ILE A 132 -9.27 9.27 1.44
C ILE A 132 -10.71 8.85 1.76
N PHE A 133 -10.91 7.88 2.66
CA PHE A 133 -12.26 7.49 3.09
C PHE A 133 -13.04 8.63 3.74
N GLN A 134 -12.40 9.44 4.59
CA GLN A 134 -13.06 10.61 5.19
C GLN A 134 -13.48 11.64 4.14
N LEU A 135 -12.66 11.86 3.12
CA LEU A 135 -12.98 12.78 2.03
C LEU A 135 -14.15 12.27 1.19
N ILE A 136 -14.12 11.00 0.80
CA ILE A 136 -15.21 10.36 0.04
C ILE A 136 -16.52 10.41 0.85
N GLY A 137 -16.47 10.09 2.14
CA GLY A 137 -17.65 10.15 3.01
C GLY A 137 -18.26 11.55 3.09
N LYS A 138 -17.43 12.61 3.17
CA LYS A 138 -17.91 14.00 3.15
C LYS A 138 -18.55 14.42 1.83
N ILE A 139 -18.06 13.87 0.71
CA ILE A 139 -18.62 14.15 -0.62
C ILE A 139 -19.96 13.45 -0.79
N LEU A 140 -20.08 12.19 -0.37
CA LEU A 140 -21.30 11.38 -0.49
C LEU A 140 -22.39 11.75 0.52
N SER A 141 -22.04 12.39 1.64
CA SER A 141 -23.01 12.85 2.65
C SER A 141 -23.52 14.27 2.39
N ARG A 142 -23.11 14.91 1.30
CA ARG A 142 -23.68 16.16 0.80
C ARG A 142 -24.75 15.87 -0.23
#